data_AF-A0A238FR46-F1
#
_entry.id   AF-A0A238FR46-F1
#
_cell.length_a   1.000
_cell.length_b   1.000
_cell.length_c   1.000
_cell.angle_alpha   90.00
_cell.angle_beta   90.00
_cell.angle_gamma   90.00
#
_symmetry.space_group_name_H-M   'P 1'
#
loop_
_entity.id
_entity.type
_entity.pdbx_description
1 polymer ?
#
loop_
_entity_poly.entity_id
_entity_poly.type
_entity_poly.pdbx_seq_one_letter_code
_entity_poly.pdbx_strand_id
1 'polypeptide(L)'
;MPIDILLAIVAQADPPTLLSLARVSRIFAELLLSKHRRFIWDDAMARDGFPDLEAQTTETKAHSVTYIAKTVYDHHCHCLNASYSFN
;
A
#
# COMPACT_ATOMS: atom_id res chain seq x y z
N MET A 1 18.05 15.84 -0.42
CA MET A 1 18.42 14.45 -0.78
C MET A 1 17.91 14.15 -2.18
N PRO A 2 18.67 13.46 -3.05
CA PRO A 2 18.18 13.03 -4.36
C PRO A 2 16.92 12.18 -4.26
N ILE A 3 16.00 12.34 -5.22
CA ILE A 3 14.70 11.68 -5.19
C ILE A 3 14.80 10.16 -5.38
N ASP A 4 15.83 9.70 -6.08
CA ASP A 4 16.07 8.26 -6.32
C ASP A 4 16.44 7.52 -5.03
N ILE A 5 17.19 8.18 -4.14
CA ILE A 5 17.53 7.63 -2.82
C ILE A 5 16.29 7.57 -1.92
N LEU A 6 15.46 8.62 -1.96
CA LEU A 6 14.16 8.62 -1.27
C LEU A 6 13.30 7.45 -1.74
N LEU A 7 13.23 7.24 -3.05
CA LEU A 7 12.47 6.14 -3.66
C LEU A 7 12.97 4.78 -3.22
N ALA A 8 14.29 4.56 -3.18
CA ALA A 8 14.86 3.30 -2.71
C ALA A 8 14.43 3.01 -1.26
N ILE A 9 14.62 3.96 -0.35
CA ILE A 9 14.25 3.81 1.07
C ILE A 9 12.75 3.51 1.21
N VAL A 10 11.92 4.29 0.53
CA VAL A 10 10.46 4.14 0.60
C VAL A 10 10.01 2.82 -0.02
N ALA A 11 10.69 2.32 -1.06
CA ALA A 11 10.40 1.01 -1.65
C ALA A 11 10.66 -0.17 -0.71
N GLN A 12 11.45 0.00 0.36
CA GLN A 12 11.63 -1.01 1.41
C GLN A 12 10.63 -0.89 2.57
N ALA A 13 9.83 0.17 2.64
CA ALA A 13 8.89 0.37 3.74
C ALA A 13 7.69 -0.60 3.66
N ASP A 14 7.07 -0.81 4.81
CA ASP A 14 5.81 -1.53 4.96
C ASP A 14 4.60 -0.65 4.54
N PRO A 15 3.49 -1.26 4.10
CA PRO A 15 2.31 -0.51 3.65
C PRO A 15 1.76 0.52 4.67
N PRO A 16 1.68 0.25 5.99
CA PRO A 16 1.30 1.24 7.00
C PRO A 16 2.21 2.48 7.01
N THR A 17 3.53 2.28 6.93
CA THR A 17 4.51 3.37 6.90
C THR A 17 4.39 4.18 5.60
N LEU A 18 4.22 3.52 4.46
CA LEU A 18 3.96 4.19 3.18
C LEU A 18 2.72 5.09 3.24
N LEU A 19 1.64 4.59 3.83
CA LEU A 19 0.40 5.35 3.98
C LEU A 19 0.59 6.54 4.92
N SER A 20 1.32 6.35 6.02
CA SER A 20 1.67 7.41 6.97
C SER A 20 2.51 8.51 6.31
N LEU A 21 3.52 8.14 5.50
CA LEU A 21 4.34 9.08 4.75
C LEU A 21 3.52 9.89 3.74
N ALA A 22 2.60 9.23 3.02
CA ALA A 22 1.69 9.89 2.09
C ALA A 22 0.73 10.87 2.78
N ARG A 23 0.40 10.65 4.06
CA ARG A 23 -0.46 11.57 4.85
C ARG A 23 0.29 12.76 5.42
N VAL A 24 1.54 12.55 5.86
CA VAL A 24 2.32 13.57 6.57
C VAL A 24 3.04 14.53 5.62
N SER A 25 3.33 14.12 4.38
CA SER A 25 4.07 14.94 3.40
C SER A 25 3.41 14.94 2.04
N ARG A 26 3.16 16.15 1.50
CA ARG A 26 2.64 16.32 0.14
C ARG A 26 3.56 15.74 -0.94
N ILE A 27 4.88 15.81 -0.73
CA ILE A 27 5.86 15.27 -1.68
C ILE A 27 5.73 13.73 -1.74
N PHE A 28 5.60 13.08 -0.58
CA PHE A 28 5.37 11.64 -0.55
C PHE A 28 3.98 11.27 -1.04
N ALA A 29 2.96 12.10 -0.80
CA ALA A 29 1.63 11.90 -1.37
C ALA A 29 1.67 11.90 -2.91
N GLU A 30 2.27 12.92 -3.53
CA GLU A 30 2.41 13.01 -4.99
C GLU A 30 3.25 11.85 -5.56
N LEU A 31 4.25 11.40 -4.81
CA LEU A 31 5.15 10.32 -5.23
C LEU A 31 4.51 8.94 -5.12
N LEU A 32 3.84 8.64 -4.01
CA LEU A 32 3.25 7.34 -3.67
C LEU A 32 1.84 7.14 -4.22
N LEU A 33 1.07 8.21 -4.43
CA LEU A 33 -0.28 8.13 -5.02
C LEU A 33 -0.23 8.22 -6.57
N SER A 34 0.96 8.41 -7.14
CA SER A 34 1.15 8.41 -8.60
C SER A 34 1.03 7.00 -9.18
N LYS A 35 0.27 6.87 -10.27
CA LYS A 35 0.12 5.61 -11.01
C LYS A 35 1.45 5.03 -11.50
N HIS A 36 2.41 5.90 -11.84
CA HIS A 36 3.73 5.46 -12.34
C HIS A 36 4.58 4.74 -11.29
N ARG A 37 4.24 4.90 -10.00
CA ARG A 37 4.99 4.31 -8.89
C ARG A 37 4.16 3.31 -8.09
N ARG A 38 3.14 2.74 -8.75
CA ARG A 38 2.29 1.71 -8.16
C ARG A 38 3.06 0.45 -7.74
N PHE A 39 4.12 0.12 -8.47
CA PHE A 39 5.00 -1.02 -8.15
C PHE A 39 5.54 -1.00 -6.71
N ILE A 40 5.74 0.19 -6.11
CA ILE A 40 6.18 0.33 -4.72
C ILE A 40 5.16 -0.29 -3.77
N TRP A 41 3.88 -0.08 -4.04
CA TRP A 41 2.79 -0.65 -3.27
C TRP A 41 2.63 -2.14 -3.53
N ASP A 42 2.76 -2.56 -4.79
CA ASP A 42 2.65 -3.98 -5.15
C ASP A 42 3.75 -4.80 -4.45
N ASP A 43 5.00 -4.31 -4.49
CA ASP A 43 6.12 -4.92 -3.78
C ASP A 43 5.92 -4.91 -2.26
N ALA A 44 5.43 -3.80 -1.70
CA ALA A 44 5.18 -3.70 -0.26
C ALA A 44 4.08 -4.64 0.22
N MET A 45 2.99 -4.75 -0.55
CA MET A 45 1.86 -5.64 -0.26
C MET A 45 2.26 -7.11 -0.43
N ALA A 46 3.02 -7.45 -1.47
CA ALA A 46 3.52 -8.80 -1.67
C ALA A 46 4.42 -9.24 -0.51
N ARG A 47 5.28 -8.35 0.01
CA ARG A 47 6.11 -8.62 1.20
C ARG A 47 5.28 -8.78 2.47
N ASP A 48 4.16 -8.08 2.59
CA ASP A 48 3.23 -8.20 3.73
C ASP A 48 2.25 -9.38 3.58
N GLY A 49 2.42 -10.22 2.54
CA GLY A 49 1.64 -11.44 2.34
C GLY A 49 0.25 -11.22 1.73
N PHE A 50 -0.02 -10.05 1.15
CA PHE A 50 -1.27 -9.81 0.45
C PHE A 50 -1.29 -10.61 -0.87
N PRO A 51 -2.47 -11.17 -1.23
CA PRO A 51 -2.62 -11.84 -2.50
C PRO A 51 -2.38 -10.84 -3.64
N ASP A 52 -1.81 -11.32 -4.75
CA ASP A 52 -1.65 -10.50 -5.94
C ASP A 52 -3.03 -10.04 -6.44
N LEU A 53 -3.32 -8.76 -6.20
CA LEU A 53 -4.61 -8.15 -6.48
C LEU A 53 -4.85 -8.00 -7.99
N GLU A 54 -3.79 -7.92 -8.79
CA GLU A 54 -3.86 -7.81 -10.25
C GLU A 54 -4.27 -9.14 -10.90
N ALA A 55 -3.99 -10.28 -10.25
CA ALA A 55 -4.38 -11.60 -10.75
C ALA A 55 -5.89 -11.87 -10.68
N GLN A 56 -6.64 -11.09 -9.88
CA GLN A 56 -8.09 -11.30 -9.67
C GLN A 56 -8.97 -10.34 -10.47
N THR A 57 -8.41 -9.40 -11.23
CA THR A 57 -9.20 -8.40 -11.95
C THR A 57 -9.54 -8.84 -13.37
N THR A 58 -10.49 -9.77 -13.50
CA THR A 58 -11.31 -9.85 -14.71
C THR A 58 -12.27 -8.66 -14.71
N GLU A 59 -11.91 -7.62 -15.45
CA GLU A 59 -12.78 -6.56 -15.99
C GLU A 59 -13.65 -5.74 -15.00
N THR A 60 -13.49 -4.41 -15.11
CA THR A 60 -14.41 -3.30 -14.75
C THR A 60 -14.44 -2.67 -13.35
N LYS A 61 -13.87 -3.25 -12.27
CA LYS A 61 -13.71 -2.53 -10.98
C LYS A 61 -12.42 -2.87 -10.21
N ALA A 62 -11.28 -2.82 -10.89
CA ALA A 62 -9.98 -2.91 -10.22
C ALA A 62 -9.78 -1.68 -9.32
N HIS A 63 -10.01 -1.82 -8.02
CA HIS A 63 -9.62 -0.79 -7.06
C HIS A 63 -8.10 -0.69 -7.05
N SER A 64 -7.55 0.52 -7.20
CA SER A 64 -6.10 0.74 -7.13
C SER A 64 -5.54 0.11 -5.85
N VAL A 65 -4.36 -0.52 -5.90
CA VAL A 65 -3.68 -1.07 -4.70
C VAL A 65 -3.55 -0.01 -3.62
N THR A 66 -3.35 1.25 -3.99
CA THR A 66 -3.33 2.39 -3.09
C THR A 66 -4.67 2.62 -2.36
N TYR A 67 -5.80 2.38 -3.04
CA TYR A 67 -7.13 2.46 -2.43
C TYR A 67 -7.35 1.32 -1.43
N ILE A 68 -6.91 0.11 -1.77
CA ILE A 68 -6.99 -1.06 -0.88
C ILE A 68 -6.10 -0.82 0.34
N ALA A 69 -4.86 -0.37 0.14
CA ALA A 69 -3.94 0.03 1.21
C ALA A 69 -4.57 1.06 2.14
N LYS A 70 -5.17 2.11 1.56
CA LYS A 70 -5.85 3.14 2.35
C LYS A 70 -7.00 2.55 3.15
N THR A 71 -7.75 1.61 2.58
CA THR A 71 -8.89 0.99 3.27
C THR A 71 -8.42 0.09 4.40
N VAL A 72 -7.47 -0.82 4.14
CA VAL A 72 -6.97 -1.82 5.11
C VAL A 72 -6.24 -1.16 6.28
N TYR A 73 -5.40 -0.18 5.99
CA TYR A 73 -4.56 0.48 6.99
C TYR A 73 -5.12 1.85 7.43
N ASP A 74 -6.39 2.15 7.12
CA ASP A 74 -6.99 3.36 7.68
C ASP A 74 -7.12 3.24 9.20
N HIS A 75 -6.98 4.36 9.91
CA HIS A 75 -7.20 4.40 11.35
C HIS A 75 -8.66 4.13 11.73
N HIS A 76 -9.56 4.20 10.74
CA HIS A 76 -10.98 3.91 10.90
C HIS A 76 -11.36 2.48 10.53
N CYS A 77 -10.39 1.62 10.19
CA CYS A 77 -10.66 0.20 10.11
C CYS A 77 -10.92 -0.33 11.52
N HIS A 78 -12.19 -0.51 11.86
CA HIS A 78 -12.58 -1.45 12.89
C HIS A 78 -12.03 -2.82 12.46
N CYS A 79 -10.85 -3.19 12.92
CA CYS A 79 -10.40 -4.57 12.94
C CYS A 79 -11.45 -5.33 13.76
N LEU A 80 -12.47 -5.86 13.09
CA LEU A 80 -13.36 -6.84 13.68
C LEU A 80 -12.47 -8.03 14.03
N ASN A 81 -12.39 -8.30 15.34
CA ASN A 81 -11.82 -9.51 15.93
C ASN A 81 -11.95 -10.70 14.99
N ALA A 82 -10.83 -11.10 14.39
CA ALA A 82 -10.71 -12.37 13.71
C ALA A 82 -9.63 -13.16 14.44
N SER A 83 -9.93 -13.50 15.69
CA SER A 83 -9.34 -14.62 16.39
C SER A 83 -9.65 -15.89 15.60
N TYR A 84 -8.82 -16.20 14.60
CA TYR A 84 -8.73 -17.52 13.99
C TYR A 84 -7.53 -18.24 14.60
N SER A 85 -7.79 -18.89 15.73
CA SER A 85 -7.02 -20.05 16.16
C SER A 85 -7.19 -21.14 15.10
N PHE A 86 -6.15 -21.43 14.34
CA PHE A 86 -6.03 -22.73 13.69
C PHE A 86 -5.40 -23.70 14.70
N ASN A 87 -6.22 -24.67 15.12
CA ASN A 87 -5.79 -25.94 15.70
C ASN A 87 -4.97 -26.73 14.68
#